data_AF-A0A0G1J1Q1-F1
#
_entry.id   AF-A0A0G1J1Q1-F1
#
_cell.length_a   1.000
_cell.length_b   1.000
_cell.length_c   1.000
_cell.angle_alpha   90.00
_cell.angle_beta   90.00
_cell.angle_gamma   90.00
#
_symmetry.space_group_name_H-M   'P 1'
#
loop_
_entity.id
_entity.type
_entity.pdbx_description
1 polymer ?
#
loop_
_entity_poly.entity_id
_entity_poly.type
_entity_poly.pdbx_seq_one_letter_code
_entity_poly.pdbx_strand_id
1 'polypeptide(L)'
;MILLLLFVLGLCVGSFLNVLADRLPKGEDVIRGRSHCDFCRHKLRWYELIPLLSFFIQQGKSRCCKKQLSLQYPLSELATGVYSFQSFLLRQGYGGQAAVSPDIIGVSFQMDIQSLLNIVRITSYFVLLSSFTVIFISDLKYEIIPIEMIIVGFITALIYHGITFINFITVINVIFSGFSAGLFFFSLWFF
;
A
#
# COMPACT_ATOMS: atom_id res chain seq x y z
N MET A 1 -8.07 -15.17 13.44
CA MET A 1 -8.29 -13.83 14.05
C MET A 1 -7.26 -12.79 13.57
N ILE A 2 -5.96 -13.00 13.78
CA ILE A 2 -4.92 -12.00 13.41
C ILE A 2 -4.91 -11.64 11.92
N LEU A 3 -5.02 -12.64 11.03
CA LEU A 3 -5.03 -12.40 9.58
C LEU A 3 -6.20 -11.50 9.13
N LEU A 4 -7.37 -11.67 9.74
CA LEU A 4 -8.55 -10.84 9.47
C LEU A 4 -8.30 -9.39 9.94
N LEU A 5 -7.69 -9.22 11.12
CA LEU A 5 -7.34 -7.89 11.64
C LEU A 5 -6.33 -7.19 10.73
N LEU A 6 -5.29 -7.90 10.27
CA LEU A 6 -4.30 -7.36 9.33
C LEU A 6 -4.92 -7.00 7.98
N PHE A 7 -5.84 -7.82 7.49
CA PHE A 7 -6.58 -7.52 6.26
C PHE A 7 -7.41 -6.25 6.40
N VAL A 8 -8.20 -6.12 7.48
CA VAL A 8 -9.00 -4.92 7.75
C VAL A 8 -8.12 -3.68 7.92
N LEU A 9 -6.99 -3.80 8.63
CA LEU A 9 -6.02 -2.71 8.77
C LEU A 9 -5.44 -2.33 7.40
N GLY A 10 -5.12 -3.31 6.56
CA GLY A 10 -4.69 -3.08 5.17
C GLY A 10 -5.73 -2.36 4.32
N LEU A 11 -7.02 -2.70 4.46
CA LEU A 11 -8.10 -1.96 3.80
C LEU A 11 -8.15 -0.49 4.25
N CYS A 12 -8.00 -0.24 5.56
CA CYS A 12 -7.96 1.13 6.10
C CYS A 12 -6.76 1.91 5.57
N VAL A 13 -5.59 1.28 5.48
CA VAL A 13 -4.40 1.89 4.87
C VAL A 13 -4.68 2.19 3.40
N GLY A 14 -5.24 1.25 2.63
CA GLY A 14 -5.58 1.46 1.22
C GLY A 14 -6.53 2.65 1.00
N SER A 15 -7.49 2.83 1.89
CA SER A 15 -8.39 4.00 1.85
C SER A 15 -7.65 5.32 2.07
N PHE A 16 -6.67 5.33 2.97
CA PHE A 16 -5.79 6.48 3.17
C PHE A 16 -4.84 6.72 1.97
N LEU A 17 -4.32 5.66 1.35
CA LEU A 17 -3.47 5.77 0.15
C LEU A 17 -4.20 6.44 -1.02
N ASN A 18 -5.51 6.20 -1.18
CA ASN A 18 -6.32 6.94 -2.16
C ASN A 18 -6.33 8.45 -1.88
N VAL A 19 -6.37 8.85 -0.60
CA VAL A 19 -6.28 10.27 -0.21
C VAL A 19 -4.90 10.84 -0.54
N LEU A 20 -3.82 10.09 -0.28
CA LEU A 20 -2.47 10.50 -0.67
C LEU A 20 -2.37 10.69 -2.18
N ALA A 21 -2.85 9.71 -2.94
CA ALA A 21 -2.76 9.74 -4.40
C ALA A 21 -3.53 10.91 -5.03
N ASP A 22 -4.60 11.36 -4.36
CA ASP A 22 -5.41 12.51 -4.79
C ASP A 22 -4.87 13.88 -4.35
N ARG A 23 -4.19 13.95 -3.21
CA ARG A 23 -3.73 15.22 -2.61
C ARG A 23 -2.27 15.56 -2.94
N LEU A 24 -1.39 14.56 -3.01
CA LEU A 24 0.03 14.78 -3.27
C LEU A 24 0.27 15.49 -4.61
N PRO A 25 -0.31 15.07 -5.75
CA PRO A 25 -0.11 15.77 -7.03
C PRO A 25 -0.64 17.21 -7.04
N LYS A 26 -1.57 17.54 -6.15
CA LYS A 26 -2.18 18.88 -6.03
C LYS A 26 -1.45 19.76 -5.01
N GLY A 27 -0.45 19.24 -4.32
CA GLY A 27 0.20 19.95 -3.20
C GLY A 27 -0.75 20.25 -2.04
N GLU A 28 -1.85 19.50 -1.91
CA GLU A 28 -2.81 19.67 -0.82
C GLU A 28 -2.31 19.01 0.47
N ASP A 29 -2.67 19.59 1.62
CA ASP A 29 -2.34 19.00 2.92
C ASP A 29 -2.97 17.60 3.08
N VAL A 30 -2.13 16.59 3.24
CA VAL A 30 -2.57 15.20 3.44
C VAL A 30 -3.23 15.02 4.83
N ILE A 31 -2.68 15.68 5.84
CA ILE A 31 -3.13 15.54 7.25
C ILE A 31 -4.27 16.52 7.56
N ARG A 32 -4.20 17.75 7.03
CA ARG A 32 -5.17 18.81 7.32
C ARG A 32 -6.23 18.89 6.24
N GLY A 33 -7.29 18.10 6.39
CA GLY A 33 -8.46 18.20 5.51
C GLY A 33 -9.44 17.06 5.68
N ARG A 34 -10.73 17.36 5.86
CA ARG A 34 -11.77 16.33 5.88
C ARG A 34 -11.98 15.76 4.49
N SER A 35 -12.18 14.44 4.41
CA SER A 35 -12.60 13.78 3.18
C SER A 35 -13.92 14.38 2.68
N HIS A 36 -13.99 14.66 1.39
CA HIS A 36 -15.15 15.25 0.76
C HIS A 36 -15.40 14.58 -0.59
N CYS A 37 -16.64 14.64 -1.05
CA CYS A 37 -16.97 14.14 -2.37
C CYS A 37 -16.41 15.09 -3.45
N ASP A 38 -15.75 14.53 -4.46
CA ASP A 38 -15.14 15.28 -5.58
C ASP A 38 -16.16 16.10 -6.39
N PHE A 39 -17.42 15.69 -6.40
CA PHE A 39 -18.45 16.32 -7.23
C PHE A 39 -19.26 17.38 -6.51
N CYS A 40 -19.69 17.07 -5.27
CA CYS A 40 -20.61 17.91 -4.51
C CYS A 40 -19.90 18.70 -3.39
N ARG A 41 -18.60 18.41 -3.15
CA ARG A 41 -17.79 18.91 -2.02
C ARG A 41 -18.40 18.70 -0.64
N HIS A 42 -19.41 17.83 -0.53
CA HIS A 42 -20.00 17.44 0.75
C HIS A 42 -18.95 16.75 1.61
N LYS A 43 -18.84 17.15 2.87
CA LYS A 43 -17.98 16.51 3.86
C LYS A 43 -18.51 15.12 4.18
N LEU A 44 -17.71 14.10 3.90
CA LEU A 44 -18.09 12.70 4.11
C LEU A 44 -18.12 12.39 5.61
N ARG A 45 -19.09 11.57 6.02
CA ARG A 45 -19.19 11.05 7.39
C ARG A 45 -18.31 9.82 7.56
N TRP A 46 -17.96 9.50 8.80
CA TRP A 46 -17.06 8.38 9.14
C TRP A 46 -17.51 7.03 8.56
N TYR A 47 -18.81 6.74 8.51
CA TYR A 47 -19.31 5.48 7.97
C TYR A 47 -19.27 5.43 6.43
N GLU A 48 -19.17 6.58 5.75
CA GLU A 48 -18.97 6.66 4.29
C GLU A 48 -17.51 6.41 3.90
N LEU A 49 -16.62 6.37 4.90
CA LEU A 49 -15.18 6.10 4.75
C LEU A 49 -14.82 4.66 5.13
N ILE A 50 -15.81 3.80 5.45
CA ILE A 50 -15.53 2.39 5.77
C ILE A 50 -15.10 1.69 4.47
N PRO A 51 -13.87 1.17 4.38
CA PRO A 51 -13.34 0.57 3.16
C PRO A 51 -14.22 -0.57 2.64
N LEU A 52 -14.37 -0.68 1.32
CA LEU A 52 -15.21 -1.65 0.58
C LEU A 52 -16.72 -1.60 0.90
N LEU A 53 -17.09 -1.66 2.19
CA LEU A 53 -18.47 -1.63 2.68
C LEU A 53 -19.21 -0.37 2.22
N SER A 54 -18.56 0.80 2.30
CA SER A 54 -19.19 2.05 1.90
C SER A 54 -19.54 2.05 0.40
N PHE A 55 -18.71 1.44 -0.44
CA PHE A 55 -18.93 1.32 -1.89
C PHE A 55 -20.09 0.36 -2.20
N PHE A 56 -20.15 -0.80 -1.55
CA PHE A 56 -21.23 -1.76 -1.75
C PHE A 56 -22.58 -1.25 -1.24
N ILE A 57 -22.63 -0.66 -0.04
CA ILE A 57 -23.85 -0.09 0.54
C ILE A 57 -24.38 1.05 -0.33
N GLN A 58 -23.49 1.88 -0.87
CA GLN A 58 -23.85 2.99 -1.73
C GLN A 58 -24.03 2.58 -3.21
N GLN A 59 -23.91 1.28 -3.53
CA GLN A 59 -24.04 0.72 -4.88
C GLN A 59 -23.16 1.43 -5.93
N GLY A 60 -21.93 1.78 -5.53
CA GLY A 60 -20.97 2.50 -6.37
C GLY A 60 -21.40 3.92 -6.75
N LYS A 61 -22.30 4.55 -5.99
CA LYS A 61 -22.74 5.94 -6.21
C LYS A 61 -22.56 6.77 -4.95
N SER A 62 -22.09 8.00 -5.06
CA SER A 62 -21.99 8.89 -3.90
C SER A 62 -23.37 9.12 -3.25
N ARG A 63 -23.47 9.01 -1.93
CA ARG A 63 -24.72 9.26 -1.20
C ARG A 63 -25.24 10.70 -1.33
N CYS A 64 -24.35 11.70 -1.46
CA CYS A 64 -24.76 13.11 -1.55
C CYS A 64 -25.39 13.46 -2.90
N CYS A 65 -24.75 13.04 -4.00
CA CYS A 65 -25.05 13.53 -5.35
C CYS A 65 -25.39 12.43 -6.35
N LYS A 66 -25.38 11.16 -5.91
CA LYS A 66 -25.67 9.96 -6.70
C LYS A 66 -24.77 9.75 -7.93
N LYS A 67 -23.71 10.53 -8.09
CA LYS A 67 -22.70 10.31 -9.14
C LYS A 67 -21.93 9.03 -8.88
N GLN A 68 -21.54 8.35 -9.95
CA GLN A 68 -20.79 7.10 -9.87
C GLN A 68 -19.41 7.33 -9.25
N LEU A 69 -19.05 6.45 -8.32
CA LEU A 69 -17.72 6.35 -7.72
C LEU A 69 -16.86 5.47 -8.62
N SER A 70 -15.60 5.84 -8.81
CA SER A 70 -14.66 5.03 -9.59
C SER A 70 -14.41 3.67 -8.93
N LEU A 71 -14.32 2.60 -9.73
CA LEU A 71 -13.92 1.27 -9.25
C LEU A 71 -12.46 1.23 -8.76
N GLN A 72 -11.67 2.25 -9.10
CA GLN A 72 -10.31 2.41 -8.61
C GLN A 72 -10.23 2.43 -7.08
N TYR A 73 -11.19 3.07 -6.40
CA TYR A 73 -11.23 3.20 -4.95
C TYR A 73 -11.37 1.85 -4.23
N PRO A 74 -12.40 1.01 -4.50
CA PRO A 74 -12.49 -0.29 -3.87
C PRO A 74 -11.39 -1.26 -4.32
N LEU A 75 -10.87 -1.14 -5.56
CA LEU A 75 -9.79 -1.99 -6.03
C LEU A 75 -8.48 -1.73 -5.29
N SER A 76 -8.10 -0.46 -5.06
CA SER A 76 -6.87 -0.12 -4.34
C SER A 76 -6.96 -0.46 -2.83
N GLU A 77 -8.15 -0.32 -2.23
CA GLU A 77 -8.42 -0.79 -0.88
C GLU A 77 -8.23 -2.30 -0.76
N LEU A 78 -8.86 -3.07 -1.66
CA LEU A 78 -8.73 -4.53 -1.69
C LEU A 78 -7.27 -4.96 -1.93
N ALA A 79 -6.58 -4.34 -2.88
CA ALA A 79 -5.17 -4.63 -3.17
C ALA A 79 -4.30 -4.45 -1.92
N THR A 80 -4.49 -3.36 -1.18
CA THR A 80 -3.72 -3.08 0.03
C THR A 80 -4.04 -4.07 1.15
N GLY A 81 -5.31 -4.47 1.31
CA GLY A 81 -5.71 -5.56 2.20
C GLY A 81 -5.00 -6.89 1.87
N VAL A 82 -4.93 -7.24 0.58
CA VAL A 82 -4.23 -8.44 0.10
C VAL A 82 -2.72 -8.35 0.34
N TYR A 83 -2.10 -7.20 0.09
CA TYR A 83 -0.66 -7.00 0.33
C TYR A 83 -0.29 -7.10 1.81
N SER A 84 -1.14 -6.59 2.72
CA SER A 84 -0.95 -6.78 4.17
C SER A 84 -1.02 -8.25 4.58
N PHE A 85 -1.89 -9.02 3.95
CA PHE A 85 -1.99 -10.47 4.18
C PHE A 85 -0.76 -11.20 3.64
N GLN A 86 -0.35 -10.89 2.40
CA GLN A 86 0.81 -11.49 1.75
C GLN A 86 2.11 -11.20 2.52
N SER A 87 2.32 -9.95 2.95
CA SER A 87 3.53 -9.57 3.70
C SER A 87 3.66 -10.35 5.01
N PHE A 88 2.54 -10.64 5.68
CA PHE A 88 2.53 -11.49 6.87
C PHE A 88 2.81 -12.97 6.54
N LEU A 89 2.30 -13.51 5.44
CA LEU A 89 2.61 -14.88 5.02
C LEU A 89 4.10 -15.07 4.66
N LEU A 90 4.76 -14.06 4.10
CA LEU A 90 6.21 -14.09 3.83
C LEU A 90 7.06 -14.23 5.10
N ARG A 91 6.51 -13.96 6.30
CA ARG A 91 7.12 -14.30 7.59
C ARG A 91 7.34 -15.81 7.75
N GLN A 92 6.38 -16.60 7.29
CA GLN A 92 6.31 -18.05 7.49
C GLN A 92 7.25 -18.82 6.53
N GLY A 93 7.69 -18.19 5.44
CA GLY A 93 8.49 -18.85 4.39
C GLY A 93 10.00 -18.89 4.62
N TYR A 94 10.53 -18.18 5.63
CA TYR A 94 11.98 -18.12 5.91
C TYR A 94 12.43 -18.98 7.11
N GLY A 95 11.53 -19.79 7.67
CA GLY A 95 11.85 -20.87 8.60
C GLY A 95 11.08 -22.11 8.14
N GLY A 96 11.80 -23.14 7.68
CA GLY A 96 11.20 -24.38 7.24
C GLY A 96 10.27 -24.97 8.31
N GLN A 97 9.13 -25.48 7.87
CA GLN A 97 8.16 -26.27 8.64
C GLN A 97 7.76 -25.72 10.02
N ALA A 98 6.63 -25.02 10.09
CA ALA A 98 5.77 -25.15 11.25
C ALA A 98 4.31 -24.98 10.82
N ALA A 99 3.56 -26.03 11.13
CA ALA A 99 2.12 -26.12 11.12
C ALA A 99 1.44 -24.82 11.57
N VAL A 100 0.24 -24.60 11.04
CA VAL A 100 -0.79 -23.78 11.68
C VAL A 100 -1.08 -24.41 13.06
N SER A 101 -0.25 -24.14 14.07
CA SER A 101 -0.60 -24.41 15.46
C SER A 101 -1.48 -23.26 15.96
N PRO A 102 -2.68 -23.52 16.51
CA PRO A 102 -3.63 -22.47 16.90
C PRO A 102 -3.27 -21.71 18.19
N ASP A 103 -2.06 -21.84 18.72
CA ASP A 103 -1.65 -21.20 19.98
C ASP A 103 -1.21 -19.75 19.75
N ILE A 104 -2.15 -18.93 19.28
CA ILE A 104 -1.99 -17.50 18.99
C ILE A 104 -2.06 -16.63 20.27
N ILE A 105 -2.29 -17.20 21.44
CA ILE A 105 -2.49 -16.43 22.69
C ILE A 105 -1.20 -16.34 23.55
N GLY A 106 -0.18 -17.15 23.27
CA GLY A 106 1.10 -17.08 23.97
C GLY A 106 2.10 -16.14 23.32
N VAL A 107 1.97 -14.82 23.54
CA VAL A 107 3.06 -13.88 23.23
C VAL A 107 4.23 -14.17 24.17
N SER A 108 5.08 -15.11 23.81
CA SER A 108 6.40 -15.29 24.40
C SER A 108 7.29 -14.19 23.84
N PHE A 109 7.29 -13.03 24.49
CA PHE A 109 8.07 -11.85 24.12
C PHE A 109 9.54 -12.03 24.51
N GLN A 110 10.21 -13.03 23.94
CA GLN A 110 11.66 -13.05 23.93
C GLN A 110 12.09 -12.32 22.66
N MET A 111 12.39 -11.03 22.81
CA MET A 111 12.85 -10.19 21.70
C MET A 111 14.24 -10.66 21.25
N ASP A 112 14.25 -11.60 20.32
CA ASP A 112 15.44 -11.95 19.57
C ASP A 112 15.65 -10.94 18.42
N ILE A 113 16.91 -10.66 18.10
CA ILE A 113 17.31 -9.75 17.01
C ILE A 113 16.64 -10.17 15.69
N GLN A 114 16.50 -11.48 15.46
CA GLN A 114 15.85 -12.01 14.26
C GLN A 114 14.36 -11.67 14.17
N SER A 115 13.66 -11.61 15.31
CA SER A 115 12.26 -11.22 15.35
C SER A 115 12.09 -9.74 14.99
N LEU A 116 12.99 -8.89 15.47
CA LEU A 116 13.02 -7.47 15.11
C LEU A 116 13.28 -7.28 13.61
N LEU A 117 14.30 -7.95 13.07
CA LEU A 117 14.64 -7.87 11.63
C LEU A 117 13.47 -8.33 10.74
N ASN A 118 12.76 -9.39 11.13
CA ASN A 118 11.57 -9.85 10.41
C ASN A 118 10.43 -8.81 10.43
N ILE A 119 10.19 -8.15 11.56
CA ILE A 119 9.17 -7.08 11.67
C ILE A 119 9.53 -5.92 10.74
N VAL A 120 10.79 -5.48 10.76
CA VAL A 120 11.25 -4.39 9.90
C VAL A 120 11.15 -4.78 8.42
N ARG A 121 11.49 -6.02 8.05
CA ARG A 121 11.37 -6.54 6.68
C ARG A 121 9.93 -6.57 6.17
N ILE A 122 8.98 -7.03 6.99
CA ILE A 122 7.56 -7.08 6.62
C ILE A 122 7.01 -5.66 6.45
N THR A 123 7.38 -4.78 7.37
CA THR A 123 6.95 -3.39 7.36
C THR A 123 7.48 -2.65 6.14
N SER A 124 8.77 -2.80 5.81
CA SER A 124 9.38 -2.17 4.64
C SER A 124 8.78 -2.68 3.33
N TYR A 125 8.49 -3.98 3.21
CA TYR A 125 7.80 -4.55 2.04
C TYR A 125 6.39 -3.96 1.88
N PHE A 126 5.63 -3.85 2.97
CA PHE A 126 4.29 -3.28 2.95
C PHE A 126 4.30 -1.80 2.55
N VAL A 127 5.24 -1.01 3.07
CA VAL A 127 5.39 0.41 2.70
C VAL A 127 5.77 0.55 1.24
N LEU A 128 6.66 -0.30 0.72
CA LEU A 128 7.08 -0.28 -0.68
C LEU A 128 5.91 -0.55 -1.65
N LEU A 129 5.08 -1.57 -1.37
CA LEU A 129 3.86 -1.84 -2.15
C LEU A 129 2.83 -0.70 -2.05
N SER A 130 2.72 -0.09 -0.87
CA SER A 130 1.85 1.07 -0.65
C SER A 130 2.30 2.27 -1.49
N SER A 131 3.62 2.54 -1.56
CA SER A 131 4.18 3.61 -2.39
C SER A 131 3.90 3.40 -3.87
N PHE A 132 4.09 2.18 -4.38
CA PHE A 132 3.77 1.87 -5.78
C PHE A 132 2.28 2.02 -6.09
N THR A 133 1.41 1.67 -5.15
CA THR A 133 -0.04 1.86 -5.32
C THR A 133 -0.38 3.35 -5.49
N VAL A 134 0.20 4.22 -4.68
CA VAL A 134 0.00 5.67 -4.79
C VAL A 134 0.56 6.21 -6.10
N ILE A 135 1.79 5.82 -6.46
CA ILE A 135 2.42 6.23 -7.73
C ILE A 135 1.53 5.84 -8.91
N PHE A 136 1.09 4.58 -8.97
CA PHE A 136 0.24 4.08 -10.06
C PHE A 136 -1.10 4.82 -10.15
N ILE A 137 -1.75 5.10 -9.01
CA ILE A 137 -3.03 5.82 -8.98
C ILE A 137 -2.86 7.28 -9.39
N SER A 138 -1.83 7.95 -8.89
CA SER A 138 -1.53 9.35 -9.23
C SER A 138 -1.17 9.49 -10.70
N ASP A 139 -0.36 8.57 -11.23
CA ASP A 139 0.00 8.52 -12.65
C ASP A 139 -1.23 8.30 -13.54
N LEU A 140 -2.07 7.30 -13.21
CA LEU A 140 -3.28 7.01 -13.98
C LEU A 140 -4.32 8.15 -13.97
N LYS A 141 -4.41 8.92 -12.88
CA LYS A 141 -5.45 9.95 -12.70
C LYS A 141 -4.99 11.35 -13.13
N TYR A 142 -3.73 11.67 -12.91
CA TYR A 142 -3.19 13.02 -13.09
C TYR A 142 -1.99 13.06 -14.03
N GLU A 143 -1.48 11.92 -14.51
CA GLU A 143 -0.27 11.83 -15.34
C GLU A 143 0.94 12.50 -14.66
N ILE A 144 0.95 12.47 -13.32
CA ILE A 144 1.99 13.06 -12.47
C ILE A 144 2.51 11.98 -11.53
N ILE A 145 3.83 11.87 -11.46
CA ILE A 145 4.52 10.96 -10.54
C ILE A 145 4.97 11.75 -9.29
N PRO A 146 4.34 11.54 -8.11
CA PRO A 146 4.67 12.26 -6.89
C PRO A 146 6.07 11.86 -6.38
N ILE A 147 6.99 12.83 -6.34
CA ILE A 147 8.40 12.59 -5.98
C ILE A 147 8.57 12.12 -4.53
N GLU A 148 7.68 12.54 -3.64
CA GLU A 148 7.65 12.14 -2.25
C GLU A 148 7.49 10.62 -2.12
N MET A 149 6.61 10.03 -2.94
CA MET A 149 6.37 8.58 -2.92
C MET A 149 7.52 7.80 -3.56
N ILE A 150 8.18 8.37 -4.57
CA ILE A 150 9.42 7.79 -5.13
C ILE A 150 10.49 7.71 -4.04
N ILE A 151 10.71 8.81 -3.31
CA ILE A 151 11.73 8.88 -2.25
C ILE A 151 11.41 7.87 -1.14
N VAL A 152 10.14 7.80 -0.70
CA VAL A 152 9.71 6.82 0.31
C VAL A 152 9.92 5.39 -0.20
N GLY A 153 9.54 5.10 -1.44
CA GLY A 153 9.75 3.79 -2.07
C GLY A 153 11.24 3.41 -2.17
N PHE A 154 12.09 4.35 -2.57
CA PHE A 154 13.53 4.14 -2.68
C PHE A 154 14.18 3.85 -1.33
N ILE A 155 13.91 4.67 -0.31
CA ILE A 155 14.45 4.49 1.05
C ILE A 155 14.00 3.14 1.63
N THR A 156 12.72 2.81 1.48
CA THR A 156 12.17 1.55 2.01
C THR A 156 12.69 0.32 1.28
N ALA A 157 12.97 0.41 -0.03
CA ALA A 157 13.66 -0.61 -0.80
C ALA A 157 15.08 -0.86 -0.27
N LEU A 158 15.86 0.21 -0.01
CA LEU A 158 17.20 0.09 0.56
C LEU A 158 17.18 -0.59 1.93
N ILE A 159 16.23 -0.23 2.79
CA ILE A 159 16.06 -0.88 4.11
C ILE A 159 15.71 -2.36 3.95
N TYR A 160 14.73 -2.69 3.09
CA TYR A 160 14.30 -4.07 2.84
C TYR A 160 15.47 -4.95 2.35
N HIS A 161 16.21 -4.46 1.36
CA HIS A 161 17.33 -5.18 0.76
C HIS A 161 18.57 -5.23 1.67
N GLY A 162 18.81 -4.19 2.46
CA GLY A 162 19.89 -4.16 3.46
C GLY A 162 19.68 -5.21 4.57
N ILE A 163 18.44 -5.42 5.01
CA ILE A 163 18.10 -6.42 6.03
C ILE A 163 18.14 -7.84 5.48
N THR A 164 17.77 -8.02 4.21
CA THR A 164 17.67 -9.35 3.58
C THR A 164 19.04 -9.93 3.18
N PHE A 165 20.15 -9.28 3.57
CA PHE A 165 21.54 -9.71 3.29
C PHE A 165 21.74 -10.16 1.85
N ILE A 166 21.64 -9.21 0.94
CA ILE A 166 21.59 -9.50 -0.48
C ILE A 166 22.99 -9.53 -1.09
N ASN A 167 23.29 -10.62 -1.80
CA ASN A 167 24.49 -10.74 -2.63
C ASN A 167 24.60 -9.58 -3.62
N PHE A 168 25.81 -9.09 -3.87
CA PHE A 168 26.08 -7.97 -4.78
C PHE A 168 25.38 -8.10 -6.15
N ILE A 169 25.30 -9.33 -6.68
CA ILE A 169 24.61 -9.66 -7.94
C ILE A 169 23.13 -9.26 -7.92
N THR A 170 22.43 -9.51 -6.82
CA THR A 170 20.99 -9.22 -6.74
C THR A 170 20.74 -7.71 -6.60
N VAL A 171 21.63 -6.96 -5.93
CA VAL A 171 21.55 -5.49 -5.92
C VAL A 171 21.71 -4.94 -7.34
N ILE A 172 22.70 -5.45 -8.08
CA ILE A 172 22.89 -5.10 -9.50
C ILE A 172 21.63 -5.42 -10.31
N ASN A 173 21.06 -6.62 -10.16
CA ASN A 173 19.84 -7.00 -10.87
C ASN A 173 18.66 -6.08 -10.56
N VAL A 174 18.49 -5.64 -9.31
CA VAL A 174 17.43 -4.70 -8.93
C VAL A 174 17.65 -3.35 -9.62
N ILE A 175 18.87 -2.81 -9.61
CA ILE A 175 19.20 -1.55 -10.28
C ILE A 175 18.92 -1.65 -11.79
N PHE A 176 19.39 -2.73 -12.44
CA PHE A 176 19.13 -2.96 -13.85
C PHE A 176 17.64 -3.11 -14.14
N SER A 177 16.88 -3.84 -13.32
CA SER A 177 15.44 -3.99 -13.49
C SER A 177 14.70 -2.65 -13.41
N GLY A 178 15.11 -1.77 -12.47
CA GLY A 178 14.56 -0.43 -12.36
C GLY A 178 14.90 0.44 -13.56
N PHE A 179 16.14 0.37 -14.05
CA PHE A 179 16.58 1.09 -15.25
C PHE A 179 15.85 0.59 -16.51
N SER A 180 15.70 -0.72 -16.67
CA SER A 180 14.96 -1.33 -17.77
C SER A 180 13.48 -0.93 -17.77
N ALA A 181 12.83 -0.95 -16.61
CA ALA A 181 11.45 -0.48 -16.47
C ALA A 181 11.34 1.01 -16.82
N GLY A 182 12.24 1.85 -16.32
CA GLY A 182 12.27 3.28 -16.62
C GLY A 182 12.49 3.57 -18.12
N LEU A 183 13.44 2.86 -18.75
CA LEU A 183 13.69 2.97 -20.19
C LEU A 183 12.49 2.58 -21.04
N PHE A 184 11.77 1.52 -20.65
CA PHE A 184 10.54 1.11 -21.34
C PHE A 184 9.52 2.25 -21.34
N PHE A 185 9.21 2.83 -20.19
CA PHE A 185 8.28 3.95 -20.10
C PHE A 185 8.79 5.21 -20.81
N PHE A 186 10.09 5.51 -20.73
CA PHE A 186 10.69 6.62 -21.47
C PHE A 186 10.59 6.44 -22.99
N SER A 187 10.70 5.21 -23.50
CA SER A 187 10.57 4.93 -24.93
C SER A 187 9.16 5.20 -25.46
N LEU A 188 8.13 5.00 -24.63
CA LEU A 188 6.73 5.29 -24.99
C LEU A 188 6.48 6.79 -25.16
N TRP A 189 7.33 7.66 -24.63
CA TRP A 189 7.18 9.12 -24.79
C TRP A 189 7.54 9.62 -26.20
N PHE A 190 8.29 8.82 -26.98
CA PHE A 190 8.70 9.18 -28.35
C PHE A 190 7.76 8.67 -29.45
N PHE A 191 6.71 7.92 -29.10
CA PHE A 191 5.72 7.38 -30.03
C PHE A 191 4.33 7.96 -29.73
#